data_AF-A0A1B7HQT6-F1
#
_entry.id   AF-A0A1B7HQT6-F1
#
_cell.length_a   1.000
_cell.length_b   1.000
_cell.length_c   1.000
_cell.angle_alpha   90.00
_cell.angle_beta   90.00
_cell.angle_gamma   90.00
#
_symmetry.space_group_name_H-M   'P 1'
#
loop_
_entity.id
_entity.type
_entity.pdbx_description
1 polymer ?
#
loop_
_entity_poly.entity_id
_entity_poly.type
_entity_poly.pdbx_seq_one_letter_code
_entity_poly.pdbx_strand_id
1 'polypeptide(L)'
;MLSDLAESNDQQDLVFAIGWADGDSVPTYDATGLNPDAVDGLVLPDDRTWYLFKGYVSDFPFDFQANTVVQTSATIQRNGQGQWVRKAQPTS
;
A
#
# COMPACT_ATOMS: atom_id res chain seq x y z
N MET A 1 11.53 -3.76 -9.21
CA MET A 1 10.15 -3.57 -8.71
C MET A 1 10.09 -4.21 -7.33
N LEU A 2 10.02 -3.43 -6.24
CA LEU A 2 10.28 -3.84 -4.83
C LEU A 2 11.70 -4.39 -4.52
N SER A 3 12.22 -5.34 -5.30
CA SER A 3 13.63 -5.79 -5.23
C SER A 3 14.59 -4.62 -5.40
N ASP A 4 14.39 -3.81 -6.44
CA ASP A 4 15.24 -2.64 -6.74
C ASP A 4 15.13 -1.55 -5.66
N LEU A 5 14.00 -1.50 -4.94
CA LEU A 5 13.81 -0.58 -3.81
C LEU A 5 14.58 -1.04 -2.58
N ALA A 6 14.71 -2.36 -2.37
CA ALA A 6 15.52 -2.93 -1.30
C ALA A 6 17.04 -2.82 -1.59
N GLU A 7 17.43 -2.86 -2.86
CA GLU A 7 18.84 -2.71 -3.28
C GLU A 7 19.28 -1.24 -3.41
N SER A 8 18.33 -0.31 -3.43
CA SER A 8 18.60 1.13 -3.51
C SER A 8 19.02 1.71 -2.16
N ASN A 9 20.13 2.45 -2.14
CA ASN A 9 20.59 3.18 -0.96
C ASN A 9 19.74 4.42 -0.64
N ASP A 10 18.80 4.81 -1.52
CA ASP A 10 18.04 6.05 -1.37
C ASP A 10 16.85 5.94 -0.42
N GLN A 11 16.59 4.74 0.15
CA GLN A 11 15.55 4.45 1.17
C GLN A 11 14.26 5.25 0.93
N GLN A 12 13.69 5.12 -0.26
CA GLN A 12 12.55 5.92 -0.68
C GLN A 12 11.33 5.58 0.18
N ASP A 13 10.76 6.59 0.84
CA ASP A 13 9.49 6.46 1.55
C ASP A 13 8.34 6.33 0.55
N LEU A 14 7.65 5.19 0.60
CA LEU A 14 6.45 4.89 -0.16
C LEU A 14 5.22 4.93 0.74
N VAL A 15 4.08 5.27 0.16
CA VAL A 15 2.78 5.10 0.83
C VAL A 15 2.29 3.67 0.63
N PHE A 16 1.99 3.00 1.75
CA PHE A 16 1.33 1.70 1.79
C PHE A 16 -0.11 1.86 2.28
N ALA A 17 -1.04 1.24 1.56
CA ALA A 17 -2.46 1.19 1.92
C ALA A 17 -2.89 -0.26 2.15
N ILE A 18 -3.39 -0.55 3.35
CA ILE A 18 -3.98 -1.84 3.70
C ILE A 18 -5.49 -1.66 3.81
N GLY A 19 -6.24 -2.33 2.94
CA GLY A 19 -7.71 -2.30 2.94
C GLY A 19 -8.30 -3.54 3.57
N TRP A 20 -9.31 -3.36 4.42
CA TRP A 20 -10.10 -4.46 4.94
C TRP A 20 -11.15 -4.91 3.90
N ALA A 21 -11.58 -6.17 4.01
CA ALA A 21 -12.60 -6.75 3.13
C ALA A 21 -14.03 -6.33 3.53
N ASP A 22 -14.22 -5.12 4.07
CA ASP A 22 -15.49 -4.61 4.61
C ASP A 22 -16.29 -3.73 3.63
N GLY A 23 -15.90 -3.76 2.36
CA GLY A 23 -16.56 -3.17 1.19
C GLY A 23 -16.18 -3.92 -0.09
N ASP A 24 -16.74 -3.53 -1.24
CA ASP A 24 -16.62 -4.28 -2.51
C ASP A 24 -15.88 -3.51 -3.60
N SER A 25 -15.74 -2.19 -3.43
CA SER A 25 -15.11 -1.32 -4.42
C SER A 25 -13.59 -1.56 -4.50
N VAL A 26 -13.07 -1.50 -5.72
CA VAL A 26 -11.65 -1.73 -6.02
C VAL A 26 -10.89 -0.41 -5.96
N PRO A 27 -9.74 -0.33 -5.28
CA PRO A 27 -8.89 0.86 -5.32
C PRO A 27 -8.34 1.09 -6.73
N THR A 28 -8.18 2.37 -7.10
CA THR A 28 -7.68 2.76 -8.42
C THR A 28 -6.50 3.72 -8.29
N TYR A 29 -5.81 3.96 -9.41
CA TYR A 29 -4.71 4.93 -9.48
C TYR A 29 -5.18 6.18 -10.23
N ASP A 30 -4.94 7.36 -9.66
CA ASP A 30 -5.16 8.63 -10.35
C ASP A 30 -3.98 8.94 -11.26
N ALA A 31 -4.11 8.58 -12.54
CA ALA A 31 -3.11 8.87 -13.56
C ALA A 31 -2.95 10.37 -13.87
N THR A 32 -3.89 11.22 -13.45
CA THR A 32 -3.82 12.67 -13.70
C THR A 32 -3.09 13.42 -12.58
N GLY A 33 -3.06 12.85 -11.37
CA GLY A 33 -2.54 13.51 -10.17
C GLY A 33 -3.33 14.73 -9.74
N LEU A 34 -4.57 14.89 -10.22
CA LEU A 34 -5.43 16.04 -9.96
C LEU A 34 -6.54 15.75 -8.95
N ASN A 35 -6.72 14.49 -8.55
CA ASN A 35 -7.71 14.13 -7.56
C ASN A 35 -7.25 14.55 -6.15
N PRO A 36 -7.94 15.50 -5.49
CA PRO A 36 -7.55 15.96 -4.16
C PRO A 36 -7.70 14.88 -3.08
N ASP A 37 -8.49 13.85 -3.33
CA ASP A 37 -8.74 12.74 -2.41
C ASP A 37 -7.74 11.58 -2.61
N ALA A 38 -6.88 11.67 -3.63
CA ALA A 38 -5.86 10.65 -3.86
C ALA A 38 -4.72 10.76 -2.84
N VAL A 39 -4.36 9.63 -2.23
CA VAL A 39 -3.22 9.53 -1.32
C VAL A 39 -2.03 9.00 -2.10
N ASP A 40 -1.10 9.89 -2.45
CA ASP A 40 0.10 9.54 -3.25
C ASP A 40 -0.27 8.86 -4.59
N GLY A 41 -1.32 9.36 -5.23
CA GLY A 41 -1.87 8.81 -6.47
C GLY A 41 -2.81 7.62 -6.29
N LEU A 42 -2.96 7.07 -5.07
CA LEU A 42 -3.94 6.02 -4.77
C LEU A 42 -5.31 6.63 -4.49
N VAL A 43 -6.31 6.24 -5.30
CA VAL A 43 -7.72 6.56 -5.05
C VAL A 43 -8.33 5.40 -4.27
N LEU A 44 -8.67 5.67 -3.01
CA LEU A 44 -9.16 4.68 -2.06
C LEU A 44 -10.68 4.83 -1.89
N PRO A 45 -11.46 3.78 -2.19
CA PRO A 45 -12.89 3.78 -1.95
C PRO A 45 -13.25 4.03 -0.48
N ASP A 46 -14.34 4.74 -0.26
CA ASP A 46 -14.87 5.10 1.06
C ASP A 46 -15.73 4.01 1.70
N ASP A 47 -16.08 2.96 0.94
CA ASP A 47 -16.83 1.79 1.40
C ASP A 47 -15.98 0.82 2.25
N ARG A 48 -14.67 1.06 2.36
CA ARG A 48 -13.70 0.23 3.07
C ARG A 48 -12.94 0.97 4.16
N THR A 49 -12.52 0.20 5.16
CA THR A 49 -11.58 0.68 6.18
C THR A 49 -10.15 0.53 5.68
N TRP A 50 -9.36 1.59 5.82
CA TRP A 50 -7.96 1.64 5.39
C TRP A 50 -7.01 1.92 6.55
N TYR A 51 -5.85 1.27 6.50
CA TYR A 51 -4.68 1.62 7.28
C TYR A 51 -3.58 2.10 6.35
N LEU A 52 -3.20 3.36 6.51
CA LEU A 52 -2.21 4.04 5.68
C LEU A 52 -0.94 4.26 6.48
N PHE A 53 0.21 3.99 5.91
CA PHE A 53 1.48 4.35 6.52
C PHE A 53 2.55 4.61 5.46
N LYS A 54 3.57 5.38 5.85
CA LYS A 54 4.76 5.58 5.04
C LYS A 54 5.87 4.66 5.52
N GLY A 55 6.70 4.19 4.62
CA GLY A 55 7.90 3.44 4.96
C GLY A 55 8.70 3.08 3.74
N TYR A 56 9.85 2.47 3.97
CA TYR A 56 10.68 1.93 2.90
C TYR A 56 10.79 0.42 3.05
N VAL A 57 11.04 -0.26 1.93
CA VAL A 57 11.27 -1.71 1.90
C VAL A 57 12.70 -1.95 2.36
N SER A 58 12.88 -2.60 3.53
CA SER A 58 14.21 -2.85 4.08
C SER A 58 14.82 -4.15 3.56
N ASP A 59 13.97 -5.11 3.19
CA ASP A 59 14.40 -6.40 2.63
C ASP A 59 13.27 -7.05 1.82
N PHE A 60 13.62 -7.67 0.71
CA PHE A 60 12.71 -8.39 -0.19
C PHE A 60 13.38 -9.69 -0.68
N PRO A 61 13.39 -10.75 0.14
CA PRO A 61 13.98 -12.02 -0.26
C PRO A 61 13.09 -12.71 -1.31
N PHE A 62 13.49 -12.65 -2.57
CA PHE A 62 12.80 -13.34 -3.66
C PHE A 62 13.56 -14.62 -4.04
N ASP A 63 12.90 -15.77 -3.90
CA ASP A 63 13.41 -17.07 -4.34
C ASP A 63 12.38 -17.75 -5.25
N PHE A 64 12.81 -18.26 -6.41
CA PHE A 64 11.96 -18.97 -7.35
C PHE A 64 12.26 -20.46 -7.28
N GLN A 65 11.37 -21.24 -6.65
CA GLN A 65 11.36 -22.69 -6.80
C GLN A 65 10.37 -23.10 -7.89
N ALA A 66 10.79 -24.02 -8.77
CA ALA A 66 9.92 -24.57 -9.79
C ALA A 66 8.76 -25.37 -9.18
N ASN A 67 7.55 -25.21 -9.71
CA ASN A 67 6.31 -25.89 -9.29
C ASN A 67 5.82 -25.58 -7.85
N THR A 68 6.22 -24.45 -7.26
CA THR A 68 5.68 -24.01 -5.96
C THR A 68 5.12 -22.59 -6.05
N VAL A 69 4.12 -22.29 -5.21
CA VAL A 69 3.66 -20.91 -5.01
C VAL A 69 4.81 -20.17 -4.33
N VAL A 70 5.38 -19.17 -5.01
CA VAL A 70 6.41 -18.31 -4.44
C VAL A 70 5.76 -17.46 -3.35
N GLN A 71 6.05 -17.78 -2.09
CA GLN A 71 5.68 -16.97 -0.95
C GLN A 71 6.88 -16.12 -0.55
N THR A 72 6.77 -14.81 -0.76
CA THR A 72 7.79 -13.83 -0.33
C THR A 72 7.27 -13.04 0.86
N SER A 73 8.02 -13.07 1.97
CA SER A 73 7.81 -12.17 3.10
C SER A 73 8.74 -10.97 2.96
N ALA A 74 8.19 -9.80 2.61
CA ALA A 74 8.94 -8.55 2.57
C ALA A 74 8.91 -7.85 3.93
N THR A 75 10.00 -7.19 4.32
CA THR A 75 10.05 -6.37 5.54
C THR A 75 9.94 -4.89 5.16
N ILE A 76 8.98 -4.19 5.78
CA ILE A 76 8.78 -2.75 5.59
C ILE A 76 9.06 -2.05 6.91
N GLN A 77 9.98 -1.08 6.90
CA GLN A 77 10.23 -0.24 8.06
C GLN A 77 9.41 1.03 7.95
N ARG A 78 8.45 1.19 8.87
CA ARG A 78 7.55 2.34 8.88
C ARG A 78 8.29 3.62 9.29
N ASN A 79 8.11 4.67 8.50
CA ASN A 79 8.50 6.03 8.85
C ASN A 79 7.26 6.79 9.36
N GLY A 80 7.27 7.17 10.63
CA GLY A 80 6.19 7.93 11.25
C GLY A 80 4.99 7.10 11.72
N GLN A 81 3.88 7.80 11.96
CA GLN A 81 2.64 7.20 12.47
C GLN A 81 1.77 6.75 11.29
N GLY A 82 1.18 5.55 11.41
CA GLY A 82 0.13 5.15 10.48
C GLY A 82 -1.20 5.84 10.82
N GLN A 83 -2.04 6.06 9.81
CA GLN A 83 -3.37 6.62 9.95
C GLN A 83 -4.44 5.58 9.66
N TRP A 84 -5.48 5.61 10.49
CA TRP A 84 -6.70 4.84 10.28
C TRP A 84 -7.74 5.72 9.57
N VAL A 85 -8.21 5.26 8.42
CA VAL A 85 -9.33 5.85 7.70
C VAL A 85 -10.50 4.87 7.81
N ARG A 86 -11.54 5.28 8.52
CA ARG A 86 -12.75 4.47 8.66
C ARG A 86 -13.61 4.64 7.41
N LYS A 87 -14.34 3.58 7.03
CA LYS A 87 -15.34 3.70 5.98
C LYS A 87 -16.36 4.78 6.29
N ALA A 88 -16.84 5.46 5.26
CA ALA A 88 -17.89 6.46 5.39
C ALA A 88 -19.14 5.81 6.01
N GLN A 89 -19.77 6.50 6.97
CA GLN A 89 -21.07 6.06 7.48
C GLN A 89 -22.12 6.36 6.41
N PRO A 90 -23.03 5.42 6.11
CA PRO A 90 -24.16 5.72 5.24
C PRO A 90 -24.96 6.84 5.90
N THR A 91 -25.08 7.99 5.22
CA THR A 91 -25.97 9.06 5.66
C THR A 91 -27.41 8.58 5.50
N SER A 92 -28.07 8.34 6.62
CA SER A 92 -29.48 7.92 6.72
C SER A 92 -30.44 9.00 6.24
#